data_AF-A0A411YAM0-F1
#
_entry.id   AF-A0A411YAM0-F1
#
_cell.length_a   1.000
_cell.length_b   1.000
_cell.length_c   1.000
_cell.angle_alpha   90.00
_cell.angle_beta   90.00
_cell.angle_gamma   90.00
#
_symmetry.space_group_name_H-M   'P 1'
#
loop_
_entity.id
_entity.type
_entity.pdbx_description
1 polymer ?
#
loop_
_entity_poly.entity_id
_entity_poly.type
_entity_poly.pdbx_seq_one_letter_code
_entity_poly.pdbx_strand_id
1 'polypeptide(L)'
;MTDEAEELPKPRELLAARVAAEELFDTLRDWFDVPDEVTIDLRAVDSAVSELSDPQYVMAMAMRKLQALHLLTTPGVVTTTDVVLTVIQDLERALLQAPSMHLRNAAAETDWDAALAELDEDPIDPAGGHDGEGGEGEGEPAEAGAAGDRIEAFRRHHSALHEAARAVLRASDGEIRRLI
;
A
#
# COMPACT_ATOMS: atom_id res chain seq x y z
N MET A 1 -9.26 40.58 -16.20
CA MET A 1 -8.58 39.38 -16.73
C MET A 1 -8.96 38.25 -15.82
N THR A 2 -9.97 37.48 -16.19
CA THR A 2 -10.25 36.19 -15.56
C THR A 2 -9.12 35.27 -15.98
N ASP A 3 -8.28 34.92 -15.01
CA ASP A 3 -7.27 33.89 -15.13
C ASP A 3 -8.03 32.57 -15.27
N GLU A 4 -8.40 32.19 -16.50
CA GLU A 4 -8.87 30.84 -16.80
C GLU A 4 -7.68 29.92 -16.55
N ALA A 5 -7.52 29.46 -15.30
CA ALA A 5 -6.62 28.38 -14.98
C ALA A 5 -6.95 27.23 -15.95
N GLU A 6 -6.07 27.01 -16.92
CA GLU A 6 -6.26 26.06 -18.01
C GLU A 6 -6.68 24.71 -17.41
N GLU A 7 -7.93 24.34 -17.66
CA GLU A 7 -8.51 23.12 -17.11
C GLU A 7 -7.97 21.95 -17.90
N LEU A 8 -7.36 21.00 -17.20
CA LEU A 8 -6.81 19.79 -17.77
C LEU A 8 -7.70 18.60 -17.39
N PRO A 9 -8.00 17.70 -18.33
CA PRO A 9 -8.65 16.45 -17.97
C PRO A 9 -7.72 15.63 -17.06
N LYS A 10 -8.30 14.93 -16.08
CA LYS A 10 -7.54 13.97 -15.28
C LYS A 10 -6.84 12.93 -16.16
N PRO A 11 -5.52 12.73 -16.01
CA PRO A 11 -4.82 11.66 -16.72
C PRO A 11 -5.42 10.29 -16.38
N ARG A 12 -5.39 9.37 -17.35
CA ARG A 12 -5.93 8.02 -17.18
C ARG A 12 -5.28 7.28 -16.01
N GLU A 13 -3.98 7.47 -15.83
CA GLU A 13 -3.19 6.87 -14.75
C GLU A 13 -3.67 7.38 -13.38
N LEU A 14 -4.05 8.66 -13.27
CA LEU A 14 -4.65 9.21 -12.06
C LEU A 14 -6.03 8.58 -11.79
N LEU A 15 -6.86 8.40 -12.82
CA LEU A 15 -8.15 7.72 -12.66
C LEU A 15 -7.98 6.24 -12.25
N ALA A 16 -6.97 5.57 -12.80
CA ALA A 16 -6.65 4.19 -12.47
C ALA A 16 -6.13 4.02 -11.02
N ALA A 17 -5.49 5.04 -10.46
CA ALA A 17 -5.04 5.04 -9.07
C ALA A 17 -6.19 4.96 -8.05
N ARG A 18 -7.44 5.17 -8.48
CA ARG A 18 -8.63 4.98 -7.63
C ARG A 18 -8.72 3.57 -7.05
N VAL A 19 -8.53 2.55 -7.89
CA VAL A 19 -8.56 1.14 -7.47
C VAL A 19 -7.33 0.83 -6.62
N ALA A 20 -6.16 1.34 -7.01
CA ALA A 20 -4.96 1.18 -6.19
C ALA A 20 -5.12 1.75 -4.78
N ALA A 21 -5.82 2.89 -4.63
CA ALA A 21 -6.09 3.47 -3.33
C ALA A 21 -7.01 2.61 -2.45
N GLU A 22 -8.01 1.94 -3.04
CA GLU A 22 -8.89 0.99 -2.34
C GLU A 22 -8.10 -0.24 -1.87
N GLU A 23 -7.37 -0.88 -2.79
CA GLU A 23 -6.60 -2.10 -2.49
C GLU A 23 -5.50 -1.86 -1.43
N LEU A 24 -4.82 -0.70 -1.51
CA LEU A 24 -3.85 -0.31 -0.50
C LEU A 24 -4.52 -0.02 0.84
N PHE A 25 -5.73 0.55 0.85
CA PHE A 25 -6.45 0.84 2.09
C PHE A 25 -6.77 -0.46 2.83
N ASP A 26 -7.32 -1.45 2.11
CA ASP A 26 -7.67 -2.75 2.69
C ASP A 26 -6.41 -3.52 3.12
N THR A 27 -5.33 -3.45 2.33
CA THR A 27 -4.05 -4.06 2.70
C THR A 27 -3.47 -3.46 3.98
N LEU A 28 -3.47 -2.13 4.12
CA LEU A 28 -2.95 -1.46 5.31
C LEU A 28 -3.82 -1.74 6.54
N ARG A 29 -5.14 -1.80 6.38
CA ARG A 29 -6.06 -2.16 7.46
C ARG A 29 -5.74 -3.54 8.01
N ASP A 30 -5.58 -4.51 7.12
CA ASP A 30 -5.30 -5.90 7.49
C ASP A 30 -3.90 -6.09 8.09
N TRP A 31 -2.86 -5.52 7.47
CA TRP A 31 -1.48 -5.71 7.92
C TRP A 31 -1.13 -5.11 9.29
N PHE A 32 -1.93 -4.16 9.75
CA PHE A 32 -1.66 -3.38 10.96
C PHE A 32 -2.84 -3.37 11.95
N ASP A 33 -3.89 -4.16 11.68
CA ASP A 33 -5.10 -4.24 12.50
C ASP A 33 -5.67 -2.86 12.83
N VAL A 34 -5.70 -1.96 11.85
CA VAL A 34 -6.13 -0.57 12.09
C VAL A 34 -7.63 -0.55 12.39
N PRO A 35 -8.06 0.01 13.54
CA PRO A 35 -9.47 0.02 13.93
C PRO A 35 -10.32 0.88 12.98
N ASP A 36 -11.63 0.66 12.99
CA ASP A 36 -12.58 1.43 12.17
C ASP A 36 -12.66 2.91 12.54
N GLU A 37 -12.30 3.26 13.79
CA GLU A 37 -12.29 4.62 14.29
C GLU A 37 -10.96 4.92 14.96
N VAL A 38 -10.33 6.03 14.54
CA VAL A 38 -9.09 6.56 15.12
C VAL A 38 -9.32 8.04 15.45
N THR A 39 -9.10 8.41 16.71
CA THR A 39 -9.21 9.79 17.18
C THR A 39 -7.83 10.45 17.15
N ILE A 40 -7.73 11.64 16.57
CA ILE A 40 -6.48 12.43 16.54
C ILE A 40 -6.61 13.58 17.55
N ASP A 41 -5.68 13.68 18.49
CA ASP A 41 -5.65 14.78 19.45
C ASP A 41 -4.95 16.01 18.87
N LEU A 42 -5.70 17.10 18.72
CA LEU A 42 -5.19 18.38 18.21
C LEU A 42 -5.01 19.45 19.31
N ARG A 43 -5.08 19.06 20.60
CA ARG A 43 -4.99 20.03 21.72
C ARG A 43 -3.60 20.65 21.88
N ALA A 44 -2.54 19.94 21.49
CA ALA A 44 -1.17 20.44 21.54
C ALA A 44 -0.36 19.92 20.33
N VAL A 45 0.66 20.69 19.93
CA VAL A 45 1.55 20.30 18.81
C VAL A 45 2.30 19.00 19.11
N ASP A 46 2.70 18.81 20.37
CA ASP A 46 3.49 17.65 20.80
C ASP A 46 2.66 16.37 21.01
N SER A 47 1.31 16.46 20.99
CA SER A 47 0.43 15.27 21.07
C SER A 47 0.74 14.25 19.96
N ALA A 48 1.22 14.74 18.83
CA ALA A 48 1.61 13.92 17.69
C ALA A 48 2.83 13.02 17.98
N VAL A 49 3.72 13.34 18.92
CA VAL A 49 4.95 12.54 19.12
C VAL A 49 4.63 11.14 19.64
N SER A 50 3.74 11.03 20.62
CA SER A 50 3.30 9.73 21.13
C SER A 50 2.46 8.98 20.11
N GLU A 51 1.55 9.66 19.40
CA GLU A 51 0.66 9.04 18.41
C GLU A 51 1.44 8.56 17.18
N LEU A 52 2.35 9.38 16.64
CA LEU A 52 3.13 9.04 15.44
C LEU A 52 4.27 8.05 15.71
N SER A 53 4.44 7.59 16.96
CA SER A 53 5.33 6.48 17.29
C SER A 53 4.68 5.11 17.12
N ASP A 54 3.34 5.06 17.11
CA ASP A 54 2.56 3.85 16.95
C ASP A 54 2.31 3.56 15.45
N PRO A 55 2.76 2.40 14.93
CA PRO A 55 2.46 1.95 13.57
C PRO A 55 0.98 2.06 13.19
N GLN A 56 0.05 1.74 14.09
CA GLN A 56 -1.39 1.77 13.80
C GLN A 56 -1.87 3.19 13.50
N TYR A 57 -1.42 4.18 14.27
CA TYR A 57 -1.75 5.58 14.05
C TYR A 57 -1.14 6.11 12.75
N VAL A 58 0.12 5.79 12.47
CA VAL A 58 0.78 6.18 11.22
C VAL A 58 0.03 5.60 10.01
N MET A 59 -0.38 4.33 10.09
CA MET A 59 -1.14 3.68 9.02
C MET A 59 -2.55 4.23 8.90
N ALA A 60 -3.22 4.58 10.00
CA ALA A 60 -4.51 5.25 9.97
C ALA A 60 -4.45 6.60 9.24
N MET A 61 -3.38 7.38 9.45
CA MET A 61 -3.17 8.63 8.70
C MET A 61 -2.92 8.39 7.21
N ALA A 62 -2.13 7.36 6.87
CA ALA A 62 -1.93 6.96 5.48
C ALA A 62 -3.26 6.51 4.83
N MET A 63 -4.05 5.70 5.52
CA MET A 63 -5.40 5.30 5.10
C MET A 63 -6.31 6.51 4.88
N ARG A 64 -6.23 7.53 5.74
CA ARG A 64 -6.98 8.79 5.55
C ARG A 64 -6.56 9.52 4.27
N LYS A 65 -5.27 9.49 3.93
CA LYS A 65 -4.75 10.04 2.67
C LYS A 65 -5.16 9.19 1.45
N LEU A 66 -5.25 7.86 1.58
CA LEU A 66 -5.80 6.99 0.54
C LEU A 66 -7.28 7.29 0.26
N GLN A 67 -8.08 7.52 1.30
CA GLN A 67 -9.47 7.96 1.15
C GLN A 67 -9.57 9.31 0.42
N ALA A 68 -8.70 10.27 0.78
CA ALA A 68 -8.63 11.55 0.08
C ALA A 68 -8.25 11.35 -1.39
N LEU A 69 -7.24 10.54 -1.69
CA LEU A 69 -6.85 10.23 -3.06
C LEU A 69 -7.97 9.53 -3.84
N HIS A 70 -8.69 8.60 -3.22
CA HIS A 70 -9.85 7.93 -3.82
C HIS A 70 -10.93 8.95 -4.25
N LEU A 71 -11.22 9.94 -3.39
CA LEU A 71 -12.12 11.04 -3.74
C LEU A 71 -11.54 11.90 -4.89
N LEU A 72 -10.27 12.29 -4.80
CA LEU A 72 -9.61 13.13 -5.81
C LEU A 72 -9.48 12.45 -7.17
N THR A 73 -9.50 11.12 -7.24
CA THR A 73 -9.44 10.34 -8.48
C THR A 73 -10.82 10.03 -9.05
N THR A 74 -11.91 10.40 -8.34
CA THR A 74 -13.28 10.22 -8.84
C THR A 74 -13.58 11.17 -10.01
N PRO A 75 -14.15 10.68 -11.13
CA PRO A 75 -14.55 11.54 -12.24
C PRO A 75 -15.50 12.67 -11.81
N GLY A 76 -15.28 13.89 -12.29
CA GLY A 76 -16.10 15.06 -11.95
C GLY A 76 -15.73 15.75 -10.64
N VAL A 77 -14.83 15.19 -9.81
CA VAL A 77 -14.26 15.89 -8.65
C VAL A 77 -13.18 16.84 -9.13
N VAL A 78 -13.44 18.15 -9.05
CA VAL A 78 -12.46 19.17 -9.40
C VAL A 78 -11.37 19.25 -8.33
N THR A 79 -10.11 19.29 -8.76
CA THR A 79 -8.95 19.49 -7.86
C THR A 79 -7.84 20.26 -8.58
N THR A 80 -6.72 20.52 -7.90
CA THR A 80 -5.50 21.05 -8.50
C THR A 80 -4.38 20.01 -8.46
N THR A 81 -3.39 20.18 -9.36
CA THR A 81 -2.27 19.25 -9.52
C THR A 81 -1.39 19.16 -8.27
N ASP A 82 -1.14 20.26 -7.57
CA ASP A 82 -0.36 20.33 -6.33
C ASP A 82 -1.00 19.56 -5.16
N VAL A 83 -2.32 19.63 -5.02
CA VAL A 83 -3.06 18.88 -4.01
C VAL A 83 -2.93 17.38 -4.25
N VAL A 84 -3.11 16.93 -5.49
CA VAL A 84 -2.97 15.52 -5.86
C VAL A 84 -1.54 15.03 -5.61
N LEU A 85 -0.54 15.79 -6.07
CA LEU A 85 0.87 15.43 -5.92
C LEU A 85 1.29 15.36 -4.45
N THR A 86 0.83 16.31 -3.62
CA THR A 86 1.13 16.33 -2.18
C THR A 86 0.52 15.12 -1.48
N VAL A 87 -0.74 14.76 -1.81
CA VAL A 87 -1.38 13.57 -1.23
C VAL A 87 -0.63 12.30 -1.62
N ILE A 88 -0.22 12.14 -2.89
CA ILE A 88 0.54 10.97 -3.33
C ILE A 88 1.92 10.92 -2.65
N GLN A 89 2.62 12.07 -2.54
CA GLN A 89 3.93 12.14 -1.91
C GLN A 89 3.89 11.79 -0.41
N ASP A 90 2.87 12.26 0.30
CA ASP A 90 2.65 11.91 1.72
C ASP A 90 2.45 10.39 1.87
N LEU A 91 1.73 9.77 0.93
CA LEU A 91 1.51 8.32 0.89
C LEU A 91 2.78 7.53 0.61
N GLU A 92 3.59 7.94 -0.37
CA GLU A 92 4.83 7.23 -0.76
C GLU A 92 5.74 7.00 0.45
N ARG A 93 5.87 8.00 1.33
CA ARG A 93 6.72 7.88 2.51
C ARG A 93 6.24 6.79 3.48
N ALA A 94 4.93 6.70 3.70
CA ALA A 94 4.34 5.69 4.58
C ALA A 94 4.40 4.29 3.93
N LEU A 95 4.00 4.19 2.66
CA LEU A 95 3.93 2.94 1.90
C LEU A 95 5.30 2.32 1.66
N LEU A 96 6.37 3.11 1.58
CA LEU A 96 7.73 2.60 1.45
C LEU A 96 8.17 1.80 2.69
N GLN A 97 7.74 2.22 3.89
CA GLN A 97 8.13 1.58 5.15
C GLN A 97 7.18 0.44 5.55
N ALA A 98 5.92 0.50 5.12
CA ALA A 98 4.87 -0.43 5.55
C ALA A 98 5.24 -1.93 5.40
N PRO A 99 5.79 -2.43 4.27
CA PRO A 99 6.14 -3.85 4.16
C PRO A 99 7.20 -4.29 5.17
N SER A 100 8.20 -3.45 5.42
CA SER A 100 9.25 -3.76 6.38
C SER A 100 8.73 -3.76 7.81
N MET A 101 7.79 -2.86 8.14
CA MET A 101 7.13 -2.83 9.44
C MET A 101 6.24 -4.05 9.65
N HIS A 102 5.43 -4.41 8.66
CA HIS A 102 4.57 -5.59 8.69
C HIS A 102 5.37 -6.88 8.92
N LEU A 103 6.44 -7.11 8.14
CA LEU A 103 7.29 -8.29 8.30
C LEU A 103 7.97 -8.35 9.68
N ARG A 104 8.36 -7.20 10.23
CA ARG A 104 8.94 -7.14 11.59
C ARG A 104 7.91 -7.51 12.66
N ASN A 105 6.67 -7.04 12.52
CA ASN A 105 5.59 -7.38 13.45
C ASN A 105 5.25 -8.88 13.35
N ALA A 106 5.03 -9.39 12.13
CA ALA A 106 4.75 -10.80 11.89
C ALA A 106 5.87 -11.71 12.46
N ALA A 107 7.14 -11.34 12.24
CA ALA A 107 8.27 -12.10 12.78
C ALA A 107 8.37 -12.05 14.31
N ALA A 108 7.89 -10.99 14.96
CA ALA A 108 7.86 -10.88 16.41
C ALA A 108 6.71 -11.68 17.04
N GLU A 109 5.62 -11.89 16.30
CA GLU A 109 4.43 -12.64 16.74
C GLU A 109 4.53 -14.15 16.45
N THR A 110 5.39 -14.55 15.51
CA THR A 110 5.57 -15.94 15.11
C THR A 110 6.26 -16.76 16.22
N ASP A 111 5.67 -17.91 16.56
CA ASP A 111 6.33 -18.94 17.38
C ASP A 111 7.30 -19.75 16.50
N TRP A 112 8.56 -19.35 16.54
CA TRP A 112 9.61 -19.95 15.72
C TRP A 112 9.93 -21.39 16.09
N ASP A 113 9.68 -21.82 17.34
CA ASP A 113 9.92 -23.20 17.74
C ASP A 113 8.87 -24.13 17.10
N ALA A 114 7.61 -23.70 17.09
CA ALA A 114 6.54 -24.43 16.41
C ALA A 114 6.72 -24.43 14.88
N ALA A 115 7.05 -23.27 14.29
CA ALA A 115 7.27 -23.16 12.84
C ALA A 115 8.46 -24.02 12.37
N LEU A 116 9.53 -24.10 13.17
CA LEU A 116 10.67 -24.97 12.87
C LEU A 116 10.30 -26.46 12.95
N ALA A 117 9.49 -26.85 13.95
CA ALA A 117 9.05 -28.23 14.09
C ALA A 117 8.19 -28.70 12.90
N GLU A 118 7.34 -27.83 12.36
CA GLU A 118 6.54 -28.12 11.16
C GLU A 118 7.41 -28.35 9.91
N LEU A 119 8.53 -27.62 9.79
CA LEU A 119 9.52 -27.80 8.71
C LEU A 119 10.28 -29.12 8.80
N ASP A 120 10.56 -29.61 10.02
CA ASP A 120 11.26 -30.88 10.24
C ASP A 120 10.36 -32.11 9.99
N GLU A 121 9.02 -31.93 9.99
CA GLU A 121 8.05 -32.99 9.70
C GLU A 121 7.86 -33.26 8.20
N ASP A 122 8.36 -32.37 7.33
CA ASP A 122 8.38 -32.56 5.88
C ASP A 122 9.69 -33.29 5.49
N PRO A 123 9.66 -34.61 5.19
CA PRO A 123 10.89 -35.33 4.90
C PRO A 123 11.38 -34.92 3.52
N ILE A 124 12.38 -34.03 3.46
CA ILE A 124 13.26 -33.93 2.30
C ILE A 124 13.93 -35.28 2.18
N ASP A 125 13.44 -36.14 1.27
CA ASP A 125 14.05 -37.44 0.97
C ASP A 125 15.50 -37.22 0.51
N PRO A 126 16.51 -37.55 1.34
CA PRO A 126 17.90 -37.36 0.98
C PRO A 126 18.42 -38.52 0.11
N ALA A 127 17.58 -39.51 -0.21
CA ALA A 127 17.96 -40.66 -1.00
C ALA A 127 17.41 -40.53 -2.43
N GLY A 128 18.25 -40.01 -3.33
CA GLY A 128 18.07 -40.20 -4.77
C GLY A 128 17.98 -41.69 -5.12
N GLY A 129 16.75 -42.18 -5.24
CA GLY A 129 16.38 -43.40 -5.94
C GLY A 129 15.49 -43.01 -7.11
N HIS A 130 16.11 -42.74 -8.27
CA HIS A 130 15.41 -42.91 -9.55
C HIS A 130 14.86 -44.33 -9.57
N ASP A 131 13.56 -44.48 -9.73
CA ASP A 131 12.89 -45.44 -10.63
C ASP A 131 11.37 -45.40 -10.38
N GLY A 132 10.59 -44.86 -11.33
CA GLY A 132 9.17 -45.19 -11.48
C GLY A 132 8.16 -44.04 -11.32
N GLU A 133 7.75 -43.50 -12.46
CA GLU A 133 6.37 -43.11 -12.81
C GLU A 133 5.55 -42.19 -11.88
N GLY A 134 5.42 -40.93 -12.32
CA GLY A 134 4.14 -40.19 -12.32
C GLY A 134 3.58 -39.73 -10.99
N GLY A 135 3.83 -38.47 -10.63
CA GLY A 135 3.10 -37.78 -9.58
C GLY A 135 3.52 -36.32 -9.49
N GLU A 136 2.78 -35.44 -10.15
CA GLU A 136 2.83 -34.00 -9.92
C GLU A 136 2.48 -33.75 -8.45
N GLY A 137 3.45 -33.28 -7.67
CA GLY A 137 3.33 -32.95 -6.27
C GLY A 137 4.09 -31.67 -5.98
N GLU A 138 3.69 -30.59 -6.66
CA GLU A 138 4.04 -29.23 -6.27
C GLU A 138 3.37 -28.93 -4.92
N GLY A 139 4.06 -29.29 -3.84
CA GLY A 139 3.72 -28.87 -2.48
C GLY A 139 4.65 -27.74 -2.05
N GLU A 140 4.63 -26.60 -2.73
CA GLU A 140 5.08 -25.37 -2.07
C GLU A 140 4.09 -25.11 -0.92
N PRO A 141 4.56 -24.76 0.30
CA PRO A 141 3.67 -24.46 1.41
C PRO A 141 2.76 -23.30 0.99
N ALA A 142 1.47 -23.59 0.81
CA ALA A 142 0.51 -22.69 0.17
C ALA A 142 0.41 -21.31 0.86
N GLU A 143 0.75 -21.23 2.15
CA GLU A 143 0.79 -19.98 2.91
C GLU A 143 1.98 -19.06 2.55
N ALA A 144 3.15 -19.62 2.25
CA ALA A 144 4.32 -18.83 1.84
C ALA A 144 4.10 -18.22 0.45
N GLY A 145 3.47 -18.96 -0.46
CA GLY A 145 3.06 -18.46 -1.77
C GLY A 145 2.02 -17.33 -1.65
N ALA A 146 0.99 -17.54 -0.83
CA ALA A 146 -0.06 -16.53 -0.60
C ALA A 146 0.47 -15.22 0.00
N ALA A 147 1.41 -15.27 0.96
CA ALA A 147 2.03 -14.07 1.51
C ALA A 147 2.89 -13.31 0.47
N GLY A 148 3.61 -14.06 -0.39
CA GLY A 148 4.36 -13.51 -1.51
C GLY A 148 3.46 -12.76 -2.50
N ASP A 149 2.32 -13.36 -2.87
CA ASP A 149 1.34 -12.78 -3.79
C ASP A 149 0.77 -11.46 -3.25
N ARG A 150 0.49 -11.38 -1.94
CA ARG A 150 -0.02 -10.16 -1.30
C ARG A 150 1.01 -9.03 -1.32
N ILE A 151 2.29 -9.32 -1.06
CA ILE A 151 3.36 -8.32 -1.13
C ILE A 151 3.57 -7.83 -2.57
N GLU A 152 3.48 -8.72 -3.56
CA GLU A 152 3.57 -8.35 -4.97
C GLU A 152 2.38 -7.47 -5.39
N ALA A 153 1.16 -7.83 -4.99
CA ALA A 153 -0.03 -7.01 -5.20
C ALA A 153 0.14 -5.61 -4.60
N PHE A 154 0.59 -5.52 -3.35
CA PHE A 154 0.90 -4.24 -2.69
C PHE A 154 1.89 -3.41 -3.52
N ARG A 155 3.00 -4.00 -3.97
CA ARG A 155 4.02 -3.30 -4.78
C ARG A 155 3.45 -2.79 -6.11
N ARG A 156 2.60 -3.59 -6.76
CA ARG A 156 1.91 -3.19 -8.00
C ARG A 156 0.99 -1.98 -7.77
N HIS A 157 0.18 -1.99 -6.71
CA HIS A 157 -0.70 -0.86 -6.39
C HIS A 157 0.08 0.38 -5.96
N HIS A 158 1.15 0.21 -5.16
CA HIS A 158 2.05 1.31 -4.81
C HIS A 158 2.70 1.94 -6.05
N SER A 159 3.17 1.13 -7.01
CA SER A 159 3.70 1.63 -8.28
C SER A 159 2.67 2.41 -9.11
N ALA A 160 1.39 2.04 -9.03
CA ALA A 160 0.33 2.77 -9.74
C ALA A 160 0.15 4.20 -9.22
N LEU A 161 0.36 4.43 -7.91
CA LEU A 161 0.35 5.80 -7.36
C LEU A 161 1.50 6.64 -7.93
N HIS A 162 2.68 6.05 -8.08
CA HIS A 162 3.83 6.72 -8.65
C HIS A 162 3.61 7.08 -10.13
N GLU A 163 3.02 6.17 -10.90
CA GLU A 163 2.66 6.44 -12.29
C GLU A 163 1.59 7.53 -12.41
N ALA A 164 0.63 7.59 -11.49
CA ALA A 164 -0.34 8.67 -11.41
C ALA A 164 0.33 10.02 -11.16
N ALA A 165 1.26 10.12 -10.19
CA ALA A 165 2.01 11.35 -9.94
C ALA A 165 2.81 11.80 -11.16
N ARG A 166 3.51 10.88 -11.84
CA ARG A 166 4.24 11.17 -13.09
C ARG A 166 3.31 11.65 -14.21
N ALA A 167 2.13 11.06 -14.34
CA ALA A 167 1.16 11.47 -15.35
C ALA A 167 0.61 12.87 -15.08
N VAL A 168 0.31 13.19 -13.82
CA VAL A 168 -0.12 14.53 -13.40
C VAL A 168 0.96 15.56 -13.67
N LEU A 169 2.21 15.29 -13.27
CA LEU A 169 3.34 16.19 -13.47
C LEU A 169 3.61 16.46 -14.95
N ARG A 170 3.54 15.42 -15.80
CA ARG A 170 3.69 15.55 -17.26
C ARG A 170 2.55 16.32 -17.90
N ALA A 171 1.31 16.07 -17.48
CA ALA A 171 0.15 16.77 -18.02
C ALA A 171 0.16 18.26 -17.67
N SER A 172 0.71 18.61 -16.50
CA SER A 172 0.76 20.00 -16.02
C SER A 172 2.03 20.76 -16.36
N ASP A 173 3.02 20.10 -16.98
CA ASP A 173 4.37 20.62 -17.26
C ASP A 173 5.04 21.26 -16.01
N GLY A 174 4.78 20.67 -14.83
CA GLY A 174 5.30 21.18 -13.55
C GLY A 174 4.56 22.41 -13.00
N GLU A 175 3.54 22.92 -13.67
CA GLU A 175 2.73 24.05 -13.19
C GLU A 175 1.51 23.60 -12.37
N ILE A 176 0.99 24.51 -11.55
CA ILE A 176 -0.26 24.30 -10.83
C ILE A 176 -1.41 24.51 -11.81
N ARG A 177 -2.14 23.44 -12.12
CA ARG A 177 -3.26 23.45 -13.07
C ARG A 177 -4.50 22.84 -12.41
N ARG A 178 -5.67 23.17 -12.95
CA ARG A 178 -6.94 22.63 -12.45
C ARG A 178 -7.25 21.32 -13.18
N LEU A 179 -7.57 20.27 -12.43
CA LEU A 179 -7.96 18.96 -12.95
C LEU A 179 -9.47 18.79 -12.88
N ILE A 180 -10.06 18.36 -13.99
CA ILE A 180 -11.50 18.09 -14.15
C ILE A 180 -11.77 16.63 -14.51
#